data_AF-A0A494Y442-F1
#
_entry.id   AF-A0A494Y442-F1
#
_cell.length_a   1.000
_cell.length_b   1.000
_cell.length_c   1.000
_cell.angle_alpha   90.00
_cell.angle_beta   90.00
_cell.angle_gamma   90.00
#
_symmetry.space_group_name_H-M   'P 1'
#
loop_
_entity.id
_entity.type
_entity.pdbx_description
1 polymer ?
#
loop_
_entity_poly.entity_id
_entity_poly.type
_entity_poly.pdbx_seq_one_letter_code
_entity_poly.pdbx_strand_id
1 'polypeptide(L)'
;MTSSAAERRPRVVLDSNVWIDILVFDDPATRPIASALTHARIDAVIDARCRAELARVLDYPQFERFAIDKAAALAQVDAWTTSVALPAPSDSARDMARDVARDTANANTGADEQARASVGAAASVTTSADPNARAANDAPASTHDEATRTASQPIDARPLPQCRDRDDQKFLELAHRARADWLVSKDRELLRMAKRIARDFGFSIGLPAAFVDARRGDVPSTFGN
;
A
#
# COMPACT_ATOMS: atom_id res chain seq x y z
N MET A 1 18.51 0.30 -38.88
CA MET A 1 17.59 -0.44 -38.00
C MET A 1 17.64 0.19 -36.62
N THR A 2 16.84 1.23 -36.39
CA THR A 2 16.68 1.81 -35.05
C THR A 2 15.80 0.88 -34.23
N SER A 3 16.37 0.26 -33.20
CA SER A 3 15.58 -0.49 -32.23
C SER A 3 14.65 0.48 -31.52
N SER A 4 13.35 0.35 -31.75
CA SER A 4 12.36 1.07 -30.96
C SER A 4 12.54 0.58 -29.51
N ALA A 5 13.03 1.45 -28.64
CA ALA A 5 13.02 1.19 -27.22
C ALA A 5 11.54 1.06 -26.83
N ALA A 6 11.10 -0.18 -26.59
CA ALA A 6 9.71 -0.48 -26.31
C ALA A 6 9.21 0.46 -25.22
N GLU A 7 8.28 1.36 -25.57
CA GLU A 7 7.93 2.51 -24.75
C GLU A 7 7.47 2.02 -23.38
N ARG A 8 8.33 2.23 -22.38
CA ARG A 8 8.19 1.52 -21.11
C ARG A 8 6.99 2.11 -20.39
N ARG A 9 5.93 1.32 -20.28
CA ARG A 9 4.71 1.66 -19.54
C ARG A 9 5.12 2.12 -18.14
N PRO A 10 4.82 3.35 -17.73
CA PRO A 10 5.16 3.79 -16.39
C PRO A 10 4.30 2.99 -15.41
N ARG A 11 4.91 2.56 -14.31
CA ARG A 11 4.20 1.91 -13.21
C ARG A 11 3.57 2.97 -12.32
N VAL A 12 2.29 2.81 -12.02
CA VAL A 12 1.49 3.87 -11.38
C VAL A 12 0.70 3.34 -10.18
N VAL A 13 0.73 4.07 -9.07
CA VAL A 13 -0.27 3.94 -8.00
C VAL A 13 -1.30 5.06 -8.19
N LEU A 14 -2.59 4.72 -8.13
CA LEU A 14 -3.69 5.68 -8.07
C LEU A 14 -4.25 5.68 -6.64
N ASP A 15 -4.48 6.86 -6.06
CA ASP A 15 -5.16 6.97 -4.76
C ASP A 15 -6.66 6.62 -4.85
N SER A 16 -7.32 6.48 -3.70
CA SER A 16 -8.76 6.18 -3.64
C SER A 16 -9.61 7.27 -4.32
N ASN A 17 -9.22 8.54 -4.27
CA ASN A 17 -9.98 9.64 -4.88
C ASN A 17 -9.97 9.55 -6.41
N VAL A 18 -8.80 9.29 -7.01
CA VAL A 18 -8.64 9.12 -8.46
C VAL A 18 -9.39 7.88 -8.97
N TRP A 19 -9.47 6.81 -8.17
CA TRP A 19 -10.36 5.68 -8.49
C TRP A 19 -11.84 6.07 -8.47
N ILE A 20 -12.29 6.83 -7.46
CA ILE A 20 -13.68 7.31 -7.36
C ILE A 20 -14.02 8.24 -8.53
N ASP A 21 -13.12 9.15 -8.89
CA ASP A 21 -13.26 10.03 -10.05
C ASP A 21 -13.48 9.25 -11.37
N ILE A 22 -12.75 8.15 -11.56
CA ILE A 22 -12.86 7.27 -12.74
C ILE A 22 -14.15 6.45 -12.71
N LEU A 23 -14.44 5.79 -11.59
CA LEU A 23 -15.47 4.75 -11.49
C LEU A 23 -16.87 5.31 -11.19
N VAL A 24 -16.96 6.47 -10.55
CA VAL A 24 -18.21 7.04 -10.02
C VAL A 24 -18.60 8.34 -10.73
N PHE A 25 -17.63 9.23 -10.96
CA PHE A 25 -17.90 10.57 -11.45
C PHE A 25 -17.66 10.75 -12.95
N ASP A 26 -16.94 9.83 -13.61
CA ASP A 26 -16.45 9.98 -14.99
C ASP A 26 -15.79 11.36 -15.21
N ASP A 27 -14.92 11.74 -14.26
CA ASP A 27 -14.29 13.06 -14.18
C ASP A 27 -13.44 13.34 -15.44
N PRO A 28 -13.68 14.45 -16.17
CA PRO A 28 -12.95 14.74 -17.41
C PRO A 28 -11.42 14.79 -17.29
N ALA A 29 -10.86 15.10 -16.12
CA ALA A 29 -9.43 15.12 -15.87
C ALA A 29 -8.85 13.72 -15.63
N THR A 30 -9.67 12.72 -15.26
CA THR A 30 -9.23 11.32 -15.08
C THR A 30 -9.57 10.42 -16.26
N ARG A 31 -10.50 10.80 -17.16
CA ARG A 31 -10.78 10.07 -18.42
C ARG A 31 -9.53 9.67 -19.23
N PRO A 32 -8.47 10.50 -19.36
CA PRO A 32 -7.26 10.07 -20.06
C PRO A 32 -6.50 8.95 -19.32
N ILE A 33 -6.59 8.90 -17.99
CA ILE A 33 -6.04 7.82 -17.15
C ILE A 33 -6.87 6.55 -17.33
N ALA A 34 -8.20 6.63 -17.28
CA ALA A 34 -9.09 5.50 -17.56
C ALA A 34 -8.87 4.89 -18.96
N SER A 35 -8.66 5.75 -19.96
CA SER A 35 -8.27 5.34 -21.32
C SER A 35 -6.88 4.68 -21.33
N ALA A 36 -5.90 5.22 -20.59
CA ALA A 36 -4.57 4.62 -20.48
C ALA A 36 -4.60 3.24 -19.79
N LEU A 37 -5.41 3.04 -18.75
CA LEU A 37 -5.65 1.74 -18.12
C LEU A 37 -6.26 0.74 -19.11
N THR A 38 -7.35 1.14 -19.79
CA THR A 38 -8.09 0.30 -20.74
C THR A 38 -7.23 -0.18 -21.91
N HIS A 39 -6.34 0.68 -22.41
CA HIS A 39 -5.42 0.35 -23.50
C HIS A 39 -4.06 -0.18 -23.00
N ALA A 40 -3.93 -0.48 -21.70
CA ALA A 40 -2.71 -0.92 -21.04
C ALA A 40 -1.48 -0.07 -21.42
N ARG A 41 -1.61 1.26 -21.43
CA ARG A 41 -0.50 2.20 -21.68
C ARG A 41 0.27 2.57 -20.40
N ILE A 42 -0.27 2.19 -19.25
CA ILE A 42 0.31 2.38 -17.92
C ILE A 42 0.15 1.09 -17.12
N ASP A 43 1.13 0.74 -16.31
CA ASP A 43 1.11 -0.47 -15.49
C ASP A 43 0.65 -0.12 -14.07
N ALA A 44 -0.68 -0.06 -13.87
CA ALA A 44 -1.23 0.29 -12.57
C ALA A 44 -1.04 -0.85 -11.55
N VAL A 45 -0.73 -0.50 -10.30
CA VAL A 45 -0.49 -1.44 -9.21
C VAL A 45 -1.33 -1.12 -7.98
N ILE A 46 -1.81 -2.14 -7.29
CA ILE A 46 -2.62 -2.02 -6.07
C ILE A 46 -2.18 -3.08 -5.04
N ASP A 47 -2.34 -2.80 -3.73
CA ASP A 47 -2.23 -3.82 -2.69
C ASP A 47 -3.60 -4.13 -2.06
N ALA A 48 -3.66 -5.20 -1.27
CA ALA A 48 -4.88 -5.62 -0.60
C ALA A 48 -5.48 -4.57 0.35
N ARG A 49 -4.67 -3.65 0.92
CA ARG A 49 -5.13 -2.60 1.83
C ARG A 49 -5.85 -1.50 1.06
N CYS A 50 -5.23 -1.01 -0.02
CA CYS A 50 -5.83 -0.02 -0.91
C CYS A 50 -7.10 -0.57 -1.57
N ARG A 51 -7.06 -1.83 -2.02
CA ARG A 51 -8.20 -2.50 -2.68
C ARG A 51 -9.38 -2.78 -1.73
N ALA A 52 -9.11 -3.10 -0.46
CA ALA A 52 -10.13 -3.24 0.58
C ALA A 52 -10.69 -1.89 1.03
N GLU A 53 -9.87 -0.84 1.06
CA GLU A 53 -10.36 0.51 1.33
C GLU A 53 -11.31 1.02 0.24
N LEU A 54 -10.92 0.94 -1.04
CA LEU A 54 -11.79 1.37 -2.13
C LEU A 54 -13.15 0.65 -2.06
N ALA A 55 -13.15 -0.64 -1.71
CA ALA A 55 -14.37 -1.40 -1.48
C ALA A 55 -15.23 -0.87 -0.31
N ARG A 56 -14.63 -0.38 0.79
CA ARG A 56 -15.36 0.28 1.89
C ARG A 56 -15.85 1.67 1.49
N VAL A 57 -15.04 2.44 0.76
CA VAL A 57 -15.40 3.81 0.37
C VAL A 57 -16.60 3.80 -0.58
N LEU A 58 -16.67 2.83 -1.50
CA LEU A 58 -17.83 2.64 -2.38
C LEU A 58 -19.12 2.23 -1.65
N ASP A 59 -19.06 1.78 -0.38
CA ASP A 59 -20.24 1.54 0.46
C ASP A 59 -20.76 2.80 1.19
N TYR A 60 -20.05 3.93 1.11
CA TYR A 60 -20.45 5.12 1.87
C TYR A 60 -21.72 5.78 1.30
N PRO A 61 -22.70 6.20 2.13
CA PRO A 61 -24.03 6.65 1.67
C PRO A 61 -24.04 7.76 0.62
N GLN A 62 -23.03 8.64 0.59
CA GLN A 62 -22.92 9.68 -0.45
C GLN A 62 -22.81 9.11 -1.89
N PHE A 63 -22.44 7.84 -2.05
CA PHE A 63 -22.31 7.17 -3.34
C PHE A 63 -23.58 6.46 -3.82
N GLU A 64 -24.55 6.21 -2.93
CA GLU A 64 -25.82 5.52 -3.26
C GLU A 64 -26.55 6.20 -4.44
N ARG A 65 -26.55 7.54 -4.47
CA ARG A 65 -27.19 8.34 -5.52
C ARG A 65 -26.63 8.14 -6.94
N PHE A 66 -25.44 7.54 -7.06
CA PHE A 66 -24.80 7.26 -8.35
C PHE A 66 -25.12 5.84 -8.86
N ALA A 67 -25.83 5.02 -8.09
CA ALA A 67 -26.30 3.68 -8.47
C ALA A 67 -25.20 2.77 -9.06
N ILE A 68 -23.99 2.84 -8.48
CA ILE A 68 -22.80 2.13 -8.95
C ILE A 68 -22.99 0.62 -8.71
N ASP A 69 -22.76 -0.21 -9.73
CA ASP A 69 -22.48 -1.62 -9.50
C ASP A 69 -21.08 -1.76 -8.88
N LYS A 70 -21.05 -1.84 -7.54
CA LYS A 70 -19.83 -2.04 -6.76
C LYS A 70 -19.06 -3.29 -7.20
N ALA A 71 -19.74 -4.39 -7.53
CA ALA A 71 -19.08 -5.63 -7.90
C ALA A 71 -18.38 -5.47 -9.26
N ALA A 72 -19.06 -4.88 -10.24
CA ALA A 72 -18.47 -4.56 -11.54
C ALA A 72 -17.31 -3.54 -11.45
N ALA A 73 -17.49 -2.45 -10.70
CA ALA A 73 -16.45 -1.43 -10.51
C ALA A 73 -15.19 -2.02 -9.86
N LEU A 74 -15.34 -2.87 -8.84
CA LEU A 74 -14.22 -3.52 -8.18
C LEU A 74 -13.55 -4.58 -9.05
N ALA A 75 -14.32 -5.35 -9.84
CA ALA A 75 -13.77 -6.27 -10.83
C ALA A 75 -13.01 -5.53 -11.97
N GLN A 76 -13.45 -4.32 -12.34
CA GLN A 76 -12.78 -3.47 -13.31
C GLN A 76 -11.43 -2.95 -12.78
N VAL A 77 -11.36 -2.58 -11.50
CA VAL A 77 -10.07 -2.25 -10.84
C VAL A 77 -9.14 -3.46 -10.84
N ASP A 78 -9.64 -4.65 -10.52
CA ASP A 78 -8.83 -5.88 -10.52
C ASP A 78 -8.34 -6.25 -11.93
N ALA A 79 -9.13 -5.97 -12.98
CA ALA A 79 -8.73 -6.17 -14.37
C ALA A 79 -7.71 -5.13 -14.88
N TRP A 80 -7.75 -3.90 -14.36
CA TRP A 80 -6.84 -2.82 -14.73
C TRP A 80 -5.53 -2.78 -13.92
N THR A 81 -5.41 -3.55 -12.83
CA THR A 81 -4.27 -3.45 -11.89
C THR A 81 -3.53 -4.77 -11.72
N THR A 82 -2.21 -4.68 -11.54
CA THR A 82 -1.42 -5.79 -11.00
C THR A 82 -1.44 -5.74 -9.48
N SER A 83 -1.94 -6.79 -8.83
CA SER A 83 -1.90 -6.90 -7.37
C SER A 83 -0.47 -7.16 -6.88
N VAL A 84 -0.02 -6.38 -5.90
CA VAL A 84 1.33 -6.48 -5.33
C VAL A 84 1.22 -6.89 -3.86
N ALA A 85 1.38 -8.19 -3.58
CA ALA A 85 1.36 -8.72 -2.22
C ALA A 85 2.45 -8.08 -1.35
N LEU A 86 2.08 -7.57 -0.17
CA LEU A 86 3.05 -7.22 0.87
C LEU A 86 3.64 -8.52 1.43
N PRO A 87 4.96 -8.65 1.61
CA PRO A 87 5.46 -9.67 2.52
C PRO A 87 4.86 -9.39 3.90
N ALA A 88 4.38 -10.43 4.58
CA ALA A 88 3.99 -10.27 5.98
C ALA A 88 5.19 -9.68 6.75
N PRO A 89 4.97 -8.75 7.70
CA PRO A 89 6.06 -8.32 8.56
C PRO A 89 6.65 -9.56 9.22
N SER A 90 7.96 -9.77 9.06
CA SER A 90 8.65 -10.88 9.70
C SER A 90 8.37 -10.84 11.21
N ASP A 91 8.32 -11.99 11.86
CA ASP A 91 7.97 -12.02 13.28
C ASP A 91 8.95 -11.20 14.13
N SER A 92 10.22 -11.10 13.71
CA SER A 92 11.21 -10.16 14.25
C SER A 92 10.76 -8.69 14.22
N ALA A 93 10.11 -8.23 13.14
CA ALA A 93 9.59 -6.86 13.05
C ALA A 93 8.34 -6.65 13.94
N ARG A 94 7.53 -7.70 14.15
CA ARG A 94 6.42 -7.68 15.11
C ARG A 94 6.92 -7.60 16.55
N ASP A 95 7.97 -8.33 16.88
CA ASP A 95 8.53 -8.34 18.22
C ASP A 95 9.27 -7.04 18.53
N MET A 96 10.04 -6.48 17.59
CA MET A 96 10.57 -5.12 17.74
C MET A 96 9.47 -4.05 17.91
N ALA A 97 8.36 -4.15 17.17
CA ALA A 97 7.23 -3.23 17.34
C ALA A 97 6.53 -3.39 18.71
N ARG A 98 6.47 -4.62 19.26
CA ARG A 98 5.96 -4.89 20.61
C ARG A 98 6.89 -4.36 21.69
N ASP A 99 8.20 -4.52 21.55
CA ASP A 99 9.17 -4.05 22.54
C ASP A 99 9.24 -2.51 22.55
N VAL A 100 9.24 -1.85 21.39
CA VAL A 100 9.14 -0.37 21.32
C VAL A 100 7.82 0.14 21.92
N ALA A 101 6.70 -0.56 21.70
CA ALA A 101 5.43 -0.20 22.33
C ALA A 101 5.45 -0.42 23.85
N ARG A 102 6.16 -1.45 24.34
CA ARG A 102 6.31 -1.77 25.76
C ARG A 102 7.23 -0.77 26.47
N ASP A 103 8.34 -0.37 25.86
CA ASP A 103 9.22 0.69 26.39
C ASP A 103 8.50 2.05 26.45
N THR A 104 7.72 2.38 25.41
CA THR A 104 6.93 3.62 25.40
C THR A 104 5.83 3.62 26.48
N ALA A 105 5.22 2.47 26.76
CA ALA A 105 4.23 2.33 27.83
C ALA A 105 4.87 2.42 29.23
N ASN A 106 6.05 1.83 29.41
CA ASN A 106 6.76 1.85 30.70
C ASN A 106 7.25 3.27 31.06
N ALA A 107 7.66 4.07 30.07
CA ALA A 107 8.08 5.45 30.27
C ALA A 107 7.00 6.39 30.87
N ASN A 108 5.70 6.03 30.76
CA ASN A 108 4.60 6.83 31.29
C ASN A 108 4.03 6.34 32.64
N THR A 109 4.59 5.29 33.25
CA THR A 109 4.08 4.73 34.53
C THR A 109 4.91 5.20 35.74
N GLY A 110 5.31 6.48 35.74
CA GLY A 110 6.22 7.06 36.73
C GLY A 110 5.65 8.20 37.58
N ALA A 111 4.36 8.55 37.43
CA ALA A 111 3.75 9.68 38.14
C ALA A 111 2.23 9.49 38.32
N ASP A 112 1.82 8.67 39.30
CA ASP A 112 0.67 8.94 40.19
C ASP A 112 0.53 7.81 41.23
N GLU A 113 1.41 7.82 42.24
CA GLU A 113 1.27 6.97 43.43
C GLU A 113 0.79 7.81 44.62
N GLN A 114 -0.53 7.76 44.92
CA GLN A 114 -1.12 7.71 46.28
C GLN A 114 -2.65 7.92 46.30
N ALA A 115 -3.44 6.84 46.32
CA ALA A 115 -4.85 6.88 46.77
C ALA A 115 -5.40 5.52 47.28
N ARG A 116 -5.01 5.15 48.52
CA ARG A 116 -5.83 4.44 49.54
C ARG A 116 -6.61 3.14 49.19
N ALA A 117 -5.95 2.02 49.45
CA ALA A 117 -6.29 0.97 50.45
C ALA A 117 -7.69 0.32 50.59
N SER A 118 -7.67 -1.04 50.61
CA SER A 118 -8.56 -2.01 51.32
C SER A 118 -10.04 -2.15 50.83
N VAL A 119 -10.70 -3.32 50.83
CA VAL A 119 -10.79 -4.44 51.81
C VAL A 119 -11.15 -5.81 51.15
N GLY A 120 -10.67 -6.95 51.70
CA GLY A 120 -11.27 -8.33 51.62
C GLY A 120 -11.03 -9.14 50.32
N ALA A 121 -10.41 -10.33 50.26
CA ALA A 121 -10.64 -11.63 50.95
C ALA A 121 -12.00 -12.30 50.59
N ALA A 122 -12.15 -13.59 50.24
CA ALA A 122 -11.28 -14.76 49.95
C ALA A 122 -12.05 -15.65 48.90
N ALA A 123 -11.61 -16.75 48.27
CA ALA A 123 -10.85 -17.94 48.68
C ALA A 123 -10.44 -18.75 47.39
N SER A 124 -9.34 -19.49 47.33
CA SER A 124 -9.23 -20.98 47.49
C SER A 124 -10.13 -21.81 46.55
N VAL A 125 -9.71 -22.91 45.88
CA VAL A 125 -8.51 -23.77 46.07
C VAL A 125 -8.32 -24.72 44.83
N THR A 126 -7.07 -24.90 44.36
CA THR A 126 -6.38 -26.17 43.88
C THR A 126 -7.06 -27.03 42.75
N THR A 127 -6.38 -27.81 41.87
CA THR A 127 -5.11 -28.57 41.95
C THR A 127 -4.59 -29.01 40.57
N SER A 128 -3.25 -29.14 40.42
CA SER A 128 -2.42 -30.00 39.51
C SER A 128 -2.79 -30.16 38.01
N ALA A 129 -1.87 -30.07 37.04
CA ALA A 129 -0.59 -30.80 36.86
C ALA A 129 -0.81 -32.34 36.70
N ASP A 130 -0.11 -33.11 35.86
CA ASP A 130 1.24 -32.92 35.29
C ASP A 130 1.41 -33.75 33.96
N PRO A 131 2.58 -34.22 33.42
CA PRO A 131 3.00 -33.76 32.09
C PRO A 131 3.48 -34.82 31.06
N ASN A 132 3.93 -34.31 29.90
CA ASN A 132 5.08 -34.80 29.07
C ASN A 132 4.94 -36.07 28.19
N ALA A 133 5.22 -35.91 26.88
CA ALA A 133 5.81 -36.95 26.03
C ALA A 133 6.70 -36.32 24.93
N ARG A 134 7.89 -36.91 24.69
CA ARG A 134 8.89 -36.49 23.70
C ARG A 134 9.01 -37.51 22.56
N ALA A 135 9.19 -37.05 21.32
CA ALA A 135 9.92 -37.69 20.21
C ALA A 135 10.16 -36.62 19.12
N ALA A 136 11.37 -36.24 18.71
CA ALA A 136 12.44 -36.97 18.00
C ALA A 136 12.33 -36.83 16.46
N ASN A 137 13.48 -36.62 15.80
CA ASN A 137 13.62 -36.15 14.42
C ASN A 137 13.32 -37.24 13.36
N ASP A 138 12.97 -36.84 12.13
CA ASP A 138 13.93 -36.87 11.00
C ASP A 138 13.34 -36.26 9.70
N ALA A 139 14.24 -35.82 8.82
CA ALA A 139 13.97 -35.52 7.41
C ALA A 139 14.68 -36.57 6.53
N PRO A 140 14.25 -36.77 5.26
CA PRO A 140 14.96 -36.05 4.19
C PRO A 140 14.10 -35.64 2.98
N ALA A 141 14.74 -34.92 2.04
CA ALA A 141 14.19 -34.44 0.77
C ALA A 141 13.57 -35.55 -0.11
N SER A 142 12.57 -35.29 -0.94
CA SER A 142 12.70 -34.89 -2.37
C SER A 142 11.29 -34.89 -3.02
N THR A 143 10.94 -34.20 -4.11
CA THR A 143 11.53 -33.15 -4.96
C THR A 143 10.42 -32.61 -5.91
N HIS A 144 10.62 -31.42 -6.52
CA HIS A 144 10.05 -30.86 -7.78
C HIS A 144 9.83 -29.33 -7.61
N ASP A 145 10.70 -28.48 -8.16
CA ASP A 145 10.72 -27.94 -9.54
C ASP A 145 9.90 -26.62 -9.60
N GLU A 146 10.46 -25.45 -9.28
CA GLU A 146 11.28 -24.53 -10.12
C GLU A 146 10.45 -23.28 -10.48
N ALA A 147 11.10 -22.12 -10.65
CA ALA A 147 10.50 -20.83 -11.05
C ALA A 147 9.44 -20.16 -10.12
N THR A 148 9.90 -19.51 -9.05
CA THR A 148 9.68 -18.04 -8.85
C THR A 148 10.71 -17.52 -7.84
N ARG A 149 11.92 -17.24 -8.31
CA ARG A 149 12.97 -16.61 -7.50
C ARG A 149 12.83 -15.10 -7.59
N THR A 150 11.83 -14.54 -6.91
CA THR A 150 11.70 -13.08 -6.74
C THR A 150 12.93 -12.57 -6.01
N ALA A 151 13.89 -12.03 -6.76
CA ALA A 151 15.09 -11.46 -6.21
C ALA A 151 14.72 -10.22 -5.37
N SER A 152 14.68 -10.42 -4.06
CA SER A 152 14.43 -9.37 -3.07
C SER A 152 15.63 -8.42 -3.02
N GLN A 153 15.77 -7.57 -4.04
CA GLN A 153 16.71 -6.46 -3.99
C GLN A 153 16.36 -5.56 -2.81
N PRO A 154 17.36 -5.02 -2.08
CA PRO A 154 17.09 -4.12 -0.98
C PRO A 154 16.27 -2.92 -1.50
N ILE A 155 15.14 -2.70 -0.85
CA ILE A 155 14.42 -1.43 -0.89
C ILE A 155 15.36 -0.39 -0.26
N ASP A 156 15.36 0.85 -0.78
CA ASP A 156 16.25 1.90 -0.27
C ASP A 156 16.08 2.02 1.26
N ALA A 157 17.17 1.88 2.01
CA ALA A 157 17.12 1.74 3.46
C ALA A 157 16.70 3.01 4.20
N ARG A 158 16.52 4.13 3.47
CA ARG A 158 16.03 5.39 4.02
C ARG A 158 14.53 5.26 4.35
N PRO A 159 14.09 5.57 5.58
CA PRO A 159 12.68 5.47 5.93
C PRO A 159 11.85 6.48 5.15
N LEU A 160 10.72 6.02 4.60
CA LEU A 160 9.75 6.89 3.93
C LEU A 160 9.26 8.00 4.88
N PRO A 161 9.01 9.22 4.37
CA PRO A 161 8.29 10.24 5.12
C PRO A 161 6.96 9.67 5.62
N GLN A 162 6.61 9.98 6.86
CA GLN A 162 5.29 9.65 7.39
C GLN A 162 4.27 10.68 6.90
N CYS A 163 3.18 10.22 6.30
CA CYS A 163 1.96 11.01 6.21
C CYS A 163 1.44 11.34 7.61
N ARG A 164 0.75 12.48 7.77
CA ARG A 164 0.09 12.82 9.03
C ARG A 164 -1.28 12.13 9.11
N ASP A 165 -1.97 11.96 8.00
CA ASP A 165 -3.00 10.93 7.88
C ASP A 165 -2.38 9.53 7.77
N ARG A 166 -2.91 8.56 8.54
CA ARG A 166 -2.47 7.17 8.50
C ARG A 166 -3.01 6.43 7.28
N ASP A 167 -4.16 6.84 6.76
CA ASP A 167 -4.75 6.22 5.58
C ASP A 167 -3.96 6.58 4.32
N ASP A 168 -3.26 7.71 4.25
CA ASP A 168 -2.43 8.05 3.08
C ASP A 168 -1.09 7.30 3.04
N GLN A 169 -0.58 6.85 4.19
CA GLN A 169 0.74 6.21 4.31
C GLN A 169 0.89 4.97 3.42
N LYS A 170 -0.18 4.17 3.27
CA LYS A 170 -0.16 2.94 2.47
C LYS A 170 0.12 3.17 0.98
N PHE A 171 -0.24 4.33 0.43
CA PHE A 171 0.01 4.65 -0.98
C PHE A 171 1.49 4.95 -1.24
N LEU A 172 2.18 5.63 -0.32
CA LEU A 172 3.63 5.85 -0.40
C LEU A 172 4.41 4.54 -0.30
N GLU A 173 4.04 3.68 0.66
CA GLU A 173 4.65 2.36 0.85
C GLU A 173 4.47 1.49 -0.39
N LEU A 174 3.27 1.47 -0.97
CA LEU A 174 2.99 0.75 -2.21
C LEU A 174 3.80 1.30 -3.39
N ALA A 175 3.81 2.62 -3.60
CA ALA A 175 4.53 3.25 -4.70
C ALA A 175 6.04 2.95 -4.61
N HIS A 176 6.63 3.14 -3.44
CA HIS A 176 8.05 2.86 -3.21
C HIS A 176 8.41 1.38 -3.41
N ARG A 177 7.65 0.47 -2.79
CA ARG A 177 7.91 -0.97 -2.83
C ARG A 177 7.67 -1.59 -4.21
N ALA A 178 6.66 -1.13 -4.93
CA ALA A 178 6.38 -1.58 -6.29
C ALA A 178 7.36 -0.98 -7.32
N ARG A 179 8.22 -0.03 -6.90
CA ARG A 179 9.03 0.85 -7.75
C ARG A 179 8.16 1.50 -8.84
N ALA A 180 7.09 2.15 -8.39
CA ALA A 180 6.26 2.97 -9.25
C ALA A 180 7.04 4.21 -9.72
N ASP A 181 6.80 4.63 -10.95
CA ASP A 181 7.32 5.89 -11.49
C ASP A 181 6.45 7.07 -10.99
N TRP A 182 5.16 6.81 -10.72
CA TRP A 182 4.17 7.79 -10.28
C TRP A 182 3.24 7.28 -9.18
N LEU A 183 2.90 8.16 -8.23
CA LEU A 183 1.71 8.13 -7.40
C LEU A 183 0.80 9.30 -7.82
N VAL A 184 -0.34 8.99 -8.43
CA VAL A 184 -1.34 10.00 -8.80
C VAL A 184 -2.31 10.18 -7.65
N SER A 185 -2.40 11.40 -7.13
CA SER A 185 -3.23 11.71 -5.96
C SER A 185 -3.83 13.11 -6.03
N LYS A 186 -5.03 13.25 -5.45
CA LYS A 186 -5.69 14.54 -5.19
C LYS A 186 -5.45 15.06 -3.75
N ASP A 187 -4.81 14.28 -2.87
CA ASP A 187 -4.58 14.69 -1.48
C ASP A 187 -3.48 15.76 -1.33
N ARG A 188 -3.70 16.72 -0.42
CA ARG A 188 -2.83 17.86 -0.18
C ARG A 188 -1.61 17.53 0.67
N GLU A 189 -1.64 16.50 1.52
CA GLU A 189 -0.51 16.08 2.34
C GLU A 189 0.52 15.31 1.49
N LEU A 190 0.06 14.38 0.67
CA LEU A 190 0.86 13.67 -0.34
C LEU A 190 1.49 14.66 -1.34
N LEU A 191 0.73 15.65 -1.84
CA LEU A 191 1.26 16.66 -2.76
C LEU A 191 2.31 17.59 -2.10
N ARG A 192 2.22 17.90 -0.79
CA ARG A 192 3.25 18.70 -0.09
C ARG A 192 4.61 18.02 -0.09
N MET A 193 4.66 16.69 -0.04
CA MET A 193 5.93 15.94 0.01
C MET A 193 6.49 15.53 -1.35
N ALA A 194 5.77 15.78 -2.46
CA ALA A 194 6.16 15.42 -3.82
C ALA A 194 7.63 15.74 -4.18
N LYS A 195 8.12 16.95 -3.86
CA LYS A 195 9.51 17.36 -4.12
C LYS A 195 10.54 16.53 -3.35
N ARG A 196 10.23 16.16 -2.11
CA ARG A 196 11.10 15.31 -1.28
C ARG A 196 11.11 13.88 -1.80
N ILE A 197 9.93 13.35 -2.15
CA ILE A 197 9.76 11.99 -2.64
C ILE A 197 10.49 11.79 -3.98
N ALA A 198 10.33 12.71 -4.93
CA ALA A 198 11.05 12.65 -6.21
C ALA A 198 12.57 12.67 -6.05
N ARG A 199 13.09 13.50 -5.12
CA ARG A 199 14.54 13.62 -4.86
C ARG A 199 15.12 12.42 -4.09
N ASP A 200 14.42 11.95 -3.06
CA ASP A 200 14.97 10.99 -2.10
C ASP A 200 14.66 9.52 -2.48
N PHE A 201 13.55 9.28 -3.20
CA PHE A 201 13.00 7.95 -3.50
C PHE A 201 12.74 7.68 -5.00
N GLY A 202 12.93 8.68 -5.86
CA GLY A 202 12.96 8.50 -7.32
C GLY A 202 11.61 8.35 -8.03
N PHE A 203 10.48 8.63 -7.36
CA PHE A 203 9.14 8.59 -7.97
C PHE A 203 8.39 9.91 -7.83
N SER A 204 7.49 10.20 -8.78
CA SER A 204 6.71 11.44 -8.78
C SER A 204 5.41 11.30 -7.99
N ILE A 205 5.00 12.37 -7.29
CA ILE A 205 3.63 12.51 -6.77
C ILE A 205 2.98 13.71 -7.46
N GLY A 206 1.78 13.55 -8.00
CA GLY A 206 1.10 14.62 -8.71
C GLY A 206 -0.40 14.43 -8.93
N LEU A 207 -1.07 15.52 -9.28
CA LEU A 207 -2.47 15.53 -9.69
C LEU A 207 -2.69 14.76 -11.00
N PRO A 208 -3.91 14.27 -11.30
CA PRO A 208 -4.25 13.62 -12.57
C PRO A 208 -3.79 14.40 -13.81
N ALA A 209 -4.03 15.72 -13.84
CA ALA A 209 -3.58 16.57 -14.95
C ALA A 209 -2.05 16.55 -15.15
N ALA A 210 -1.28 16.66 -14.07
CA ALA A 210 0.18 16.66 -14.12
C ALA A 210 0.73 15.32 -14.63
N PHE A 211 0.11 14.20 -14.24
CA PHE A 211 0.45 12.87 -14.77
C PHE A 211 0.10 12.75 -16.28
N VAL A 212 -1.09 13.22 -16.68
CA VAL A 212 -1.53 13.18 -18.08
C VAL A 212 -0.65 14.05 -18.98
N ASP A 213 -0.23 15.23 -18.53
CA ASP A 213 0.65 16.09 -19.29
C ASP A 213 2.08 15.54 -19.38
N ALA A 214 2.61 14.93 -18.30
CA ALA A 214 3.84 14.17 -18.37
C ALA A 214 3.76 12.99 -19.36
N ARG A 215 2.61 12.30 -19.45
CA ARG A 215 2.40 11.26 -20.47
C ARG A 215 2.31 11.78 -21.90
N ARG A 216 1.93 13.03 -22.12
CA ARG A 216 1.88 13.67 -23.45
C ARG A 216 3.26 14.15 -23.89
N GLY A 217 4.11 14.58 -22.96
CA GLY A 217 5.46 15.08 -23.25
C GLY A 217 6.46 14.02 -23.74
N ASP A 218 6.21 12.74 -23.46
CA ASP A 218 7.07 11.62 -23.89
C ASP A 218 6.87 11.21 -25.35
N VAL A 219 5.86 11.74 -26.05
CA VAL A 219 5.68 11.48 -27.49
C VAL A 219 6.78 12.21 -28.26
N PRO A 220 7.68 11.52 -28.99
CA PRO A 220 8.77 12.20 -29.69
C PRO A 220 8.22 13.10 -30.79
N SER A 221 8.39 14.42 -30.62
CA SER A 221 7.96 15.50 -31.52
C SER A 221 8.54 15.36 -32.93
N THR A 222 7.93 14.48 -33.72
CA THR A 222 8.27 14.22 -35.10
C THR A 222 7.36 15.04 -36.00
N PHE A 223 7.60 16.36 -36.08
CA PHE A 223 7.25 17.21 -37.23
C PHE A 223 7.90 18.59 -37.05
N GLY A 224 9.14 18.70 -37.56
CA GLY A 224 9.82 19.98 -37.75
C GLY A 224 10.60 19.92 -39.06
N ASN A 225 10.06 20.54 -40.12
CA ASN A 225 10.72 20.84 -41.37
C ASN A 225 9.98 21.97 -42.09
#